data_AF-A0A1C6JZ66-F1
#
_entry.id   AF-A0A1C6JZ66-F1
#
_cell.length_a   1.000
_cell.length_b   1.000
_cell.length_c   1.000
_cell.angle_alpha   90.00
_cell.angle_beta   90.00
_cell.angle_gamma   90.00
#
_symmetry.space_group_name_H-M   'P 1'
#
loop_
_entity.id
_entity.type
_entity.pdbx_description
1 polymer ?
#
loop_
_entity_poly.entity_id
_entity_poly.type
_entity_poly.pdbx_seq_one_letter_code
_entity_poly.pdbx_strand_id
1 'polypeptide(L)'
;MARQIIFHKYQGTENGFLIYDIRKNGGEMNDGLLHMIRSRNFGLDLDGILVGPYLVDGSLEMKMFDRQGHEVSMKKESTDVPISYMKEAGYLPGECPQTEQRPEKIYCWC
;
A
#
# COMPACT_ATOMS: atom_id res chain seq x y z
N MET A 1 9.21 -22.13 6.29
CA MET A 1 8.01 -21.93 5.44
C MET A 1 8.14 -20.55 4.83
N ALA A 2 8.19 -20.45 3.50
CA ALA A 2 8.30 -19.15 2.85
C ALA A 2 6.98 -18.39 3.02
N ARG A 3 7.04 -17.14 3.49
CA ARG A 3 5.85 -16.30 3.60
C ARG A 3 5.69 -15.55 2.28
N GLN A 4 4.56 -15.74 1.63
CA GLN A 4 4.24 -14.99 0.42
C GLN A 4 3.67 -13.64 0.83
N ILE A 5 4.44 -12.60 0.58
CA ILE A 5 4.02 -11.22 0.79
C ILE A 5 3.42 -10.70 -0.52
N ILE A 6 2.23 -10.11 -0.44
CA ILE A 6 1.52 -9.52 -1.56
C ILE A 6 1.58 -8.00 -1.43
N PHE A 7 2.11 -7.35 -2.45
CA PHE A 7 2.06 -5.91 -2.62
C PHE A 7 1.17 -5.55 -3.80
N HIS A 8 0.50 -4.40 -3.73
CA HIS A 8 -0.29 -3.86 -4.81
C HIS A 8 0.36 -2.56 -5.29
N LYS A 9 0.92 -2.57 -6.49
CA LYS A 9 1.45 -1.35 -7.09
C LYS A 9 0.30 -0.60 -7.75
N TYR A 10 0.03 0.58 -7.22
CA TYR A 10 -0.83 1.57 -7.86
C TYR A 10 0.04 2.61 -8.55
N GLN A 11 -0.18 2.78 -9.85
CA GLN A 11 0.48 3.82 -10.61
C GLN A 11 -0.60 4.79 -11.10
N GLY A 12 -0.63 5.97 -10.48
CA GLY A 12 -1.41 7.10 -10.93
C GLY A 12 -0.81 7.72 -12.20
N THR A 13 -1.47 8.77 -12.71
CA THR A 13 -1.02 9.50 -13.90
C THR A 13 0.35 10.16 -13.70
N GLU A 14 0.60 10.68 -12.49
CA GLU A 14 1.84 11.37 -12.13
C GLU A 14 2.48 10.86 -10.82
N ASN A 15 1.72 10.14 -9.99
CA ASN A 15 2.17 9.66 -8.68
C ASN A 15 1.93 8.16 -8.56
N GLY A 16 2.92 7.41 -8.07
CA GLY A 16 2.80 5.98 -7.82
C GLY A 16 2.91 5.64 -6.34
N PHE A 17 2.17 4.63 -5.88
CA PHE A 17 2.20 4.14 -4.50
C PHE A 17 2.22 2.62 -4.43
N LEU A 18 2.99 2.09 -3.48
CA LEU A 18 3.02 0.66 -3.18
C LEU A 18 2.11 0.38 -1.99
N ILE A 19 1.01 -0.34 -2.18
CA ILE A 19 0.10 -0.70 -1.10
C ILE A 19 0.51 -2.05 -0.50
N TYR A 20 0.73 -2.06 0.81
CA TYR A 20 0.98 -3.23 1.64
C TYR A 20 -0.18 -3.44 2.60
N ASP A 21 -0.98 -4.48 2.32
CA ASP A 21 -2.15 -4.81 3.12
C ASP A 21 -1.75 -5.70 4.31
N ILE A 22 -1.70 -5.14 5.52
CA ILE A 22 -1.31 -5.86 6.75
C ILE A 22 -2.31 -6.95 7.11
N ARG A 23 -3.58 -6.78 6.73
CA ARG A 23 -4.66 -7.73 7.04
C ARG A 23 -4.63 -8.93 6.10
N LYS A 24 -4.30 -8.71 4.82
CA LYS A 24 -4.10 -9.80 3.84
C LYS A 24 -2.79 -10.55 4.04
N ASN A 25 -1.72 -9.84 4.39
CA ASN A 25 -0.42 -10.44 4.64
C ASN A 25 -0.26 -11.03 6.04
N GLY A 26 -1.18 -10.70 6.97
CA GLY A 26 -1.16 -11.21 8.34
C GLY A 26 0.07 -10.76 9.14
N GLY A 27 0.67 -9.62 8.78
CA GLY A 27 1.90 -9.12 9.41
C GLY A 27 2.18 -7.66 9.06
N GLU A 28 2.79 -6.95 10.00
CA GLU A 28 3.15 -5.54 9.83
C GLU A 28 4.40 -5.34 8.97
N MET A 29 4.59 -4.10 8.52
CA MET A 29 5.83 -3.69 7.87
C MET A 29 6.98 -3.80 8.88
N ASN A 30 8.03 -4.51 8.53
CA ASN A 30 9.24 -4.68 9.34
C ASN A 30 10.46 -4.27 8.51
N ASP A 31 11.58 -3.92 9.14
CA ASP A 31 12.84 -3.54 8.49
C ASP A 31 13.29 -4.55 7.44
N GLY A 32 13.10 -5.85 7.70
CA GLY A 32 13.42 -6.89 6.71
C GLY A 32 12.58 -6.79 5.43
N LEU A 33 11.29 -6.43 5.56
CA LEU A 33 10.40 -6.21 4.43
C LEU A 33 10.80 -4.95 3.66
N LEU A 34 11.08 -3.87 4.39
CA LEU A 34 11.54 -2.60 3.83
C LEU A 34 12.87 -2.78 3.06
N HIS A 35 13.80 -3.55 3.64
CA HIS A 35 15.07 -3.88 3.01
C HIS A 35 14.86 -4.72 1.75
N MET A 36 13.92 -5.67 1.76
CA MET A 36 13.58 -6.47 0.58
C MET A 36 12.95 -5.65 -0.54
N ILE A 37 12.03 -4.73 -0.21
CA ILE A 37 11.40 -3.80 -1.15
C ILE A 37 12.48 -2.92 -1.80
N ARG A 38 13.38 -2.33 -0.99
CA ARG A 38 14.55 -1.58 -1.47
C ARG A 38 15.48 -2.42 -2.32
N SER A 39 15.87 -3.61 -1.86
CA SER A 39 16.84 -4.48 -2.52
C SER A 39 16.37 -4.96 -3.88
N ARG A 40 15.06 -5.18 -4.05
CA ARG A 40 14.46 -5.57 -5.32
C ARG A 40 14.01 -4.39 -6.18
N ASN A 41 14.33 -3.15 -5.77
CA ASN A 41 13.85 -1.92 -6.40
C ASN A 41 12.32 -1.86 -6.55
N PHE A 42 11.59 -2.57 -5.69
CA PHE A 42 10.13 -2.53 -5.70
C PHE A 42 9.69 -1.15 -5.20
N GLY A 43 8.94 -0.44 -6.04
CA GLY A 43 8.46 0.89 -5.70
C GLY A 43 9.52 1.99 -5.66
N LEU A 44 10.69 1.78 -6.29
CA LEU A 44 11.74 2.79 -6.38
C LEU A 44 11.33 3.99 -7.27
N ASP A 45 10.44 3.73 -8.23
CA ASP A 45 9.77 4.71 -9.10
C ASP A 45 8.52 5.35 -8.45
N LEU A 46 8.16 4.92 -7.24
CA LEU A 46 6.95 5.38 -6.55
C LEU A 46 7.30 6.51 -5.56
N ASP A 47 6.29 7.29 -5.20
CA ASP A 47 6.38 8.36 -4.20
C ASP A 47 6.53 7.80 -2.78
N GLY A 48 5.92 6.63 -2.52
CA GLY A 48 6.01 5.99 -1.22
C GLY A 48 5.23 4.67 -1.14
N ILE A 49 5.16 4.15 0.08
CA ILE A 49 4.54 2.87 0.41
C ILE A 49 3.36 3.15 1.35
N LEU A 50 2.16 2.74 0.97
CA LEU A 50 0.97 2.79 1.82
C LEU A 50 0.85 1.49 2.59
N VAL A 51 0.86 1.55 3.91
CA VAL A 51 0.72 0.41 4.80
C VAL A 51 -0.57 0.53 5.57
N GLY A 52 -1.36 -0.53 5.59
CA GLY A 52 -2.61 -0.59 6.34
C GLY A 52 -3.50 -1.69 5.80
N PRO A 53 -4.83 -1.62 5.98
CA PRO A 53 -5.52 -0.67 6.84
C PRO A 53 -5.29 -1.00 8.32
N TYR A 54 -4.93 0.02 9.10
CA TYR A 54 -4.84 -0.02 10.55
C TYR A 54 -6.20 0.33 11.16
N LEU A 55 -6.61 -0.41 12.19
CA LEU A 55 -7.82 -0.10 12.93
C LEU A 55 -7.48 0.93 14.02
N VAL A 56 -7.78 2.19 13.74
CA VAL A 56 -7.58 3.32 14.67
C VAL A 56 -8.95 3.84 15.07
N ASP A 57 -9.27 3.78 16.36
CA ASP A 57 -10.54 4.30 16.91
C ASP A 57 -11.81 3.77 16.21
N GLY A 58 -11.77 2.52 15.72
CA GLY A 58 -12.87 1.91 14.98
C GLY A 58 -12.96 2.28 13.49
N SER A 59 -12.05 3.13 13.00
CA SER A 59 -11.91 3.48 11.59
C SER A 59 -10.69 2.81 10.95
N LEU A 60 -10.78 2.50 9.66
CA LEU A 60 -9.69 1.88 8.91
C LEU A 60 -8.87 2.98 8.23
N GLU A 61 -7.62 3.14 8.65
CA GLU A 61 -6.70 4.15 8.14
C GLU A 61 -5.48 3.54 7.47
N MET A 62 -4.97 4.17 6.41
CA MET A 62 -3.71 3.80 5.78
C MET A 62 -2.64 4.82 6.15
N LYS A 63 -1.47 4.31 6.50
CA LYS A 63 -0.29 5.10 6.82
C LYS A 63 0.63 5.13 5.62
N MET A 64 1.13 6.31 5.26
CA MET A 64 2.12 6.44 4.20
C MET A 64 3.51 6.38 4.80
N PHE A 65 4.39 5.62 4.16
CA PHE A 65 5.79 5.47 4.50
C PHE A 65 6.63 5.95 3.33
N ASP A 66 7.64 6.74 3.63
CA ASP A 66 8.65 7.15 2.65
C ASP A 66 9.52 5.95 2.24
N ARG A 67 10.35 6.11 1.21
CA ARG A 67 11.40 5.15 0.82
C ARG A 67 12.32 4.78 1.97
N GLN A 68 12.42 5.62 3.00
CA GLN A 68 13.16 5.33 4.23
C GLN A 68 12.42 4.49 5.26
N GLY A 69 11.15 4.16 5.05
CA GLY A 69 10.33 3.49 6.06
C GLY A 69 9.94 4.41 7.20
N HIS A 70 10.06 5.73 7.00
CA HIS A 70 9.53 6.71 7.94
C HIS A 70 8.08 6.99 7.59
N GLU A 71 7.22 6.97 8.60
CA GLU A 71 5.84 7.41 8.45
C GLU A 71 5.83 8.88 8.06
N VAL A 72 5.15 9.19 6.95
CA VAL A 72 4.97 10.54 6.43
C VAL A 72 3.49 10.85 6.28
N SER A 73 3.12 12.10 6.46
CA SER A 73 1.74 12.53 6.23
C SER A 73 1.44 12.49 4.73
N MET A 74 0.40 11.74 4.36
CA MET A 74 -0.08 11.70 3.00
C MET A 74 -0.67 13.05 2.59
N LYS A 75 -0.29 13.55 1.41
CA LYS A 75 -0.90 14.74 0.83
C LYS A 75 -2.36 14.43 0.44
N LYS A 76 -3.25 15.41 0.58
CA LYS A 76 -4.67 15.28 0.19
C LYS A 76 -4.87 14.93 -1.29
N GLU A 77 -3.91 15.22 -2.16
CA GLU A 77 -3.98 14.85 -3.58
C GLU A 77 -3.64 13.37 -3.82
N SER A 78 -2.92 12.76 -2.87
CA SER A 78 -2.47 11.36 -2.94
C SER A 78 -3.42 10.39 -2.21
N THR A 79 -4.47 10.90 -1.54
CA THR A 79 -5.44 10.08 -0.79
C THR A 79 -6.39 9.30 -1.70
N ASP A 80 -6.51 9.65 -2.98
CA ASP A 80 -7.42 9.00 -3.92
C ASP A 80 -7.08 7.52 -4.13
N VAL A 81 -5.79 7.20 -4.19
CA VAL A 81 -5.27 5.84 -4.40
C VAL A 81 -5.62 4.90 -3.23
N PRO A 82 -5.27 5.22 -1.96
CA PRO A 82 -5.65 4.36 -0.84
C PRO A 82 -7.16 4.27 -0.64
N ILE A 83 -7.93 5.35 -0.88
CA ILE A 83 -9.39 5.31 -0.78
C ILE A 83 -9.97 4.37 -1.84
N SER A 84 -9.48 4.44 -3.08
CA SER A 84 -9.90 3.56 -4.16
C SER A 84 -9.60 2.10 -3.84
N TYR A 85 -8.39 1.81 -3.33
CA TYR A 85 -8.04 0.47 -2.88
C TYR A 85 -8.90 -0.01 -1.72
N MET A 86 -9.14 0.82 -0.71
CA MET A 86 -9.96 0.43 0.44
C MET A 86 -11.39 0.12 0.05
N LYS A 87 -11.97 0.88 -0.89
CA LYS A 87 -13.29 0.58 -1.47
C LYS A 87 -13.27 -0.72 -2.26
N GLU A 88 -12.30 -0.91 -3.15
CA GLU A 88 -12.15 -2.13 -3.95
C GLU A 88 -11.95 -3.38 -3.08
N ALA A 89 -11.16 -3.25 -2.02
CA ALA A 89 -10.91 -4.32 -1.06
C ALA A 89 -12.08 -4.57 -0.10
N GLY A 90 -13.14 -3.75 -0.14
CA GLY A 90 -14.34 -3.89 0.68
C GLY A 90 -14.18 -3.39 2.13
N TYR A 91 -13.15 -2.58 2.41
CA TYR A 91 -12.93 -1.98 3.73
C TYR A 91 -13.77 -0.73 3.97
N LEU A 92 -14.05 0.04 2.92
CA LEU A 92 -14.87 1.25 3.00
C LEU A 92 -16.24 1.03 2.35
N PRO A 93 -17.35 1.42 3.01
CA PRO A 93 -18.64 1.48 2.36
C PRO A 93 -18.67 2.62 1.34
N GLY A 94 -18.86 2.31 0.07
CA GLY A 94 -18.96 3.31 -1.00
C GLY A 94 -18.86 2.70 -2.39
N GLU A 95 -19.33 3.43 -3.40
CA GLU A 95 -19.21 3.03 -4.80
C GLU A 95 -17.73 2.91 -5.16
N CYS A 96 -17.34 1.77 -5.75
CA CYS A 96 -16.02 1.56 -6.32
C CYS A 96 -15.80 2.65 -7.38
N PRO A 97 -14.84 3.57 -7.19
CA PRO A 97 -14.57 4.55 -8.23
C PRO A 97 -14.15 3.77 -9.48
N GLN A 98 -14.67 4.16 -10.65
CA GLN A 98 -14.28 3.59 -11.94
C GLN A 98 -12.86 4.07 -12.31
N THR A 99 -11.90 3.88 -11.41
CA THR A 99 -10.49 4.10 -11.73
C THR A 99 -10.06 2.96 -12.63
N GLU A 100 -9.85 3.23 -13.91
CA GLU A 100 -9.28 2.31 -14.92
C GLU A 100 -7.88 1.76 -14.53
N GLN A 101 -7.31 2.24 -13.44
CA GLN A 101 -6.02 1.79 -12.91
C GLN A 101 -6.19 0.49 -12.13
N ARG A 102 -5.96 -0.63 -12.81
CA ARG A 102 -5.86 -1.94 -12.16
C ARG A 102 -4.55 -2.01 -11.35
N PRO A 103 -4.59 -2.25 -10.04
CA PRO A 103 -3.37 -2.47 -9.28
C PRO A 103 -2.62 -3.70 -9.79
N GLU A 104 -1.32 -3.54 -10.06
CA GLU A 104 -0.45 -4.67 -10.35
C GLU A 104 -0.14 -5.42 -9.04
N LYS A 105 -0.52 -6.69 -8.96
CA LYS A 105 -0.17 -7.54 -7.81
C LYS A 105 1.26 -8.04 -7.95
N ILE A 106 2.11 -7.64 -7.01
CA ILE A 106 3.49 -8.07 -6.89
C ILE A 106 3.57 -9.10 -5.77
N TYR A 107 4.05 -10.29 -6.11
CA TYR A 107 4.26 -11.36 -5.14
C TYR A 107 5.73 -11.42 -4.76
N CYS A 108 6.01 -11.30 -3.46
CA CYS A 108 7.34 -11.46 -2.90
C CYS A 108 7.39 -12.72 -2.04
N TRP A 109 8.42 -13.53 -2.24
CA TRP A 109 8.64 -14.75 -1.47
C TRP A 109 9.77 -14.47 -0.49
N CYS A 110 9.46 -14.50 0.80
CA CYS A 110 10.37 -14.21 1.90
C CYS A 110 10.63 -15.45 2.75
#